data_AF-A0AAI9SUF2-F1
#
_entry.id   AF-A0AAI9SUF2-F1
#
_cell.length_a   1.000
_cell.length_b   1.000
_cell.length_c   1.000
_cell.angle_alpha   90.00
_cell.angle_beta   90.00
_cell.angle_gamma   90.00
#
_symmetry.space_group_name_H-M   'P 1'
#
loop_
_entity.id
_entity.type
_entity.pdbx_description
1 polymer ?
#
loop_
_entity_poly.entity_id
_entity_poly.type
_entity_poly.pdbx_seq_one_letter_code
_entity_poly.pdbx_strand_id
1 'polypeptide(L)'
;MLLIEFVPKILGAFIASWGEYYLYYFVQEYTKNNKDPIALDNVDLPWVTLSLSLLNPFNWYVSTRSFSNNLETTLTIMALRYWPWNLDIKSKGWFISLACGVVSCIIRPTNILIWSSLGIHLMLKTKRLISLKWILCSFCQVVAILMINTLLDYLFYKELTFPVYNFLEFNVFKNLSIFYGVAPWHFYIFQAIPLMMTTYLPLLIYGLKRDVLLLTSIVYLIGFSVIQHKEFRFIMPLQPLMIYFTARGFRAVRAKYLIVMGILLNILIALFFANINERGVMDVVRYLKAENQSSIGFIMPCHSTPWQSHFHNRDLDAWFLRCEPPLHLTNPTMNEINVYRDESDQFYDNPKQFLTMYFNQDLKKMPENIVIFEALEKFIKEEFSGEYYEHKRFFNSYFHWDDRRNGDVIVYKRITPSSRAR
;
A
#
# COMPACT_ATOMS: atom_id res chain seq x y z
N MET A 1 6.22 25.55 -1.87
CA MET A 1 7.03 24.39 -1.47
C MET A 1 6.43 23.66 -0.24
N LEU A 2 6.19 24.36 0.88
CA LEU A 2 5.56 23.78 2.09
C LEU A 2 4.23 23.05 1.84
N LEU A 3 3.33 23.60 1.02
CA LEU A 3 2.05 22.95 0.70
C LEU A 3 2.23 21.57 0.05
N ILE A 4 3.17 21.42 -0.88
CA ILE A 4 3.41 20.16 -1.60
C ILE A 4 3.96 19.09 -0.64
N GLU A 5 4.78 19.51 0.33
CA GLU A 5 5.39 18.61 1.30
C GLU A 5 4.41 18.13 2.39
N PHE A 6 3.55 19.02 2.87
CA PHE A 6 2.68 18.75 4.01
C PHE A 6 1.28 18.26 3.63
N VAL A 7 0.70 18.72 2.52
CA VAL A 7 -0.69 18.36 2.16
C VAL A 7 -0.88 16.85 2.03
N PRO A 8 -0.03 16.08 1.33
CA PRO A 8 -0.20 14.62 1.24
C PRO A 8 -0.15 13.94 2.61
N LYS A 9 0.73 14.41 3.51
CA LYS A 9 0.87 13.87 4.87
C LYS A 9 -0.38 14.15 5.72
N ILE A 10 -0.90 15.37 5.65
CA ILE A 10 -2.13 15.77 6.36
C ILE A 10 -3.33 14.99 5.83
N LEU A 11 -3.46 14.87 4.50
CA LEU A 11 -4.54 14.08 3.89
C LEU A 11 -4.46 12.60 4.28
N GLY A 12 -3.27 12.00 4.25
CA GLY A 12 -3.06 10.62 4.69
C GLY A 12 -3.42 10.42 6.16
N ALA A 13 -2.99 11.33 7.03
CA ALA A 13 -3.34 11.30 8.46
C ALA A 13 -4.85 11.48 8.70
N PHE A 14 -5.51 12.35 7.93
CA PHE A 14 -6.95 12.56 7.99
C PHE A 14 -7.73 11.31 7.58
N ILE A 15 -7.39 10.71 6.43
CA ILE A 15 -8.00 9.46 5.95
C ILE A 15 -7.84 8.35 7.00
N ALA A 16 -6.63 8.16 7.53
CA ALA A 16 -6.36 7.17 8.56
C ALA A 16 -7.22 7.39 9.82
N SER A 17 -7.25 8.63 10.33
CA SER A 17 -8.02 8.99 11.53
C SER A 17 -9.52 8.76 11.33
N TRP A 18 -10.03 9.06 10.14
CA TRP A 18 -11.43 8.86 9.77
C TRP A 18 -11.78 7.37 9.67
N GLY A 19 -10.86 6.55 9.16
CA GLY A 19 -10.95 5.09 9.15
C GLY A 19 -11.07 4.51 10.56
N GLU A 20 -10.19 4.95 11.49
CA GLU A 20 -10.21 4.51 12.89
C GLU A 20 -11.48 4.96 13.63
N TYR A 21 -11.92 6.20 13.41
CA TYR A 21 -13.18 6.71 13.95
C TYR A 21 -14.37 5.83 13.56
N TYR A 22 -14.50 5.52 12.27
CA TYR A 22 -15.61 4.66 11.83
C TYR A 22 -15.41 3.19 12.19
N LEU A 23 -14.19 2.71 12.38
CA LEU A 23 -13.94 1.35 12.87
C LEU A 23 -14.60 1.14 14.23
N TYR A 24 -14.38 2.07 15.16
CA TYR A 24 -15.02 2.05 16.46
C TYR A 24 -16.54 1.95 16.35
N TYR A 25 -17.15 2.86 15.59
CA TYR A 25 -18.61 2.91 15.48
C TYR A 25 -19.19 1.75 14.66
N PHE A 26 -18.47 1.23 13.68
CA PHE A 26 -18.87 0.05 12.93
C PHE A 26 -18.99 -1.14 13.88
N VAL A 27 -17.96 -1.41 14.69
CA VAL A 27 -18.01 -2.51 15.66
C VAL A 27 -19.14 -2.31 16.67
N GLN A 28 -19.34 -1.07 17.15
CA GLN A 28 -20.44 -0.76 18.06
C GLN A 28 -21.81 -1.09 17.45
N GLU A 29 -22.06 -0.70 16.20
CA GLU A 29 -23.34 -0.97 15.54
C GLU A 29 -23.52 -2.46 15.20
N TYR A 30 -22.46 -3.11 14.70
CA TYR A 30 -22.49 -4.51 14.32
C TYR A 30 -22.81 -5.41 15.52
N THR A 31 -22.15 -5.17 16.65
CA THR A 31 -22.30 -5.96 17.87
C THR A 31 -23.67 -5.78 18.52
N LYS A 32 -24.19 -4.53 18.54
CA LYS A 32 -25.53 -4.21 19.05
C LYS A 32 -26.63 -4.98 18.31
N ASN A 33 -26.53 -5.09 16.98
CA ASN A 33 -27.57 -5.71 16.15
C ASN A 33 -27.43 -7.24 16.05
N ASN A 34 -26.22 -7.79 16.10
CA ASN A 34 -25.99 -9.23 15.94
C ASN A 34 -25.95 -10.05 17.24
N LYS A 35 -26.25 -9.43 18.40
CA LYS A 35 -26.30 -10.07 19.73
C LYS A 35 -25.07 -10.98 19.97
N ASP A 36 -23.87 -10.47 19.71
CA ASP A 36 -22.67 -11.28 19.87
C ASP A 36 -22.45 -11.60 21.36
N PRO A 37 -22.41 -12.88 21.79
CA PRO A 37 -22.33 -13.24 23.20
C PRO A 37 -21.10 -12.63 23.91
N ILE A 38 -19.97 -12.61 23.21
CA ILE A 38 -18.72 -12.02 23.72
C ILE A 38 -18.85 -10.49 23.88
N ALA A 39 -19.65 -9.83 23.04
CA ALA A 39 -19.87 -8.38 23.09
C ALA A 39 -20.97 -7.97 24.09
N LEU A 40 -21.97 -8.82 24.31
CA LEU A 40 -23.05 -8.57 25.27
C LEU A 40 -22.53 -8.51 26.72
N ASP A 41 -21.52 -9.31 27.05
CA ASP A 41 -20.85 -9.28 28.35
C ASP A 41 -19.74 -8.22 28.45
N ASN A 42 -19.32 -7.62 27.32
CA ASN A 42 -18.18 -6.71 27.25
C ASN A 42 -18.51 -5.45 26.42
N VAL A 43 -19.04 -4.42 27.10
CA VAL A 43 -19.38 -3.11 26.53
C VAL A 43 -18.19 -2.43 25.79
N ASP A 44 -16.97 -2.87 26.05
CA ASP A 44 -15.73 -2.28 25.56
C ASP A 44 -15.19 -2.88 24.24
N LEU A 45 -15.87 -3.83 23.58
CA LEU A 45 -15.33 -4.47 22.36
C LEU A 45 -14.93 -3.47 21.25
N PRO A 46 -15.68 -2.37 21.01
CA PRO A 46 -15.26 -1.30 20.09
C PRO A 46 -13.92 -0.65 20.50
N TRP A 47 -13.72 -0.37 21.80
CA TRP A 47 -12.48 0.22 22.31
C TRP A 47 -11.29 -0.72 22.18
N VAL A 48 -11.49 -2.02 22.43
CA VAL A 48 -10.45 -3.02 22.23
C VAL A 48 -10.07 -3.14 20.76
N THR A 49 -11.06 -3.14 19.86
CA THR A 49 -10.81 -3.16 18.41
C THR A 49 -9.96 -1.96 18.00
N LEU A 50 -10.38 -0.75 18.38
CA LEU A 50 -9.64 0.48 18.08
C LEU A 50 -8.21 0.44 18.64
N SER A 51 -8.05 0.03 19.90
CA SER A 51 -6.73 -0.06 20.53
C SER A 51 -5.81 -1.04 19.80
N LEU A 52 -6.33 -2.21 19.41
CA LEU A 52 -5.55 -3.20 18.65
C LEU A 52 -5.20 -2.67 17.25
N SER A 53 -6.08 -1.91 16.60
CA SER A 53 -5.80 -1.26 15.30
C SER A 53 -4.67 -0.25 15.43
N LEU A 54 -4.73 0.63 16.44
CA LEU A 54 -3.73 1.65 16.71
C LEU A 54 -2.37 1.08 17.13
N LEU A 55 -2.33 -0.13 17.69
CA LEU A 55 -1.11 -0.81 18.14
C LEU A 55 -0.65 -1.91 17.17
N ASN A 56 -1.23 -1.98 15.97
CA ASN A 56 -0.83 -2.95 14.95
C ASN A 56 0.35 -2.40 14.12
N PRO A 57 1.48 -3.13 13.98
CA PRO A 57 2.67 -2.64 13.27
C PRO A 57 2.42 -2.42 11.78
N PHE A 58 1.60 -3.27 11.17
CA PHE A 58 1.27 -3.15 9.76
C PHE A 58 0.46 -1.87 9.48
N ASN A 59 -0.46 -1.49 10.37
CA ASN A 59 -1.18 -0.22 10.27
C ASN A 59 -0.24 0.99 10.38
N TRP A 60 0.79 0.94 11.23
CA TRP A 60 1.79 2.01 11.29
C TRP A 60 2.57 2.14 9.97
N TYR A 61 2.82 1.01 9.30
CA TYR A 61 3.49 0.98 8.01
C TYR A 61 2.63 1.56 6.89
N VAL A 62 1.32 1.28 6.85
CA VAL A 62 0.47 1.60 5.69
C VAL A 62 -0.49 2.76 5.87
N SER A 63 -1.11 2.98 7.03
CA SER A 63 -2.37 3.73 7.15
C SER A 63 -2.27 5.19 6.72
N THR A 64 -1.13 5.86 6.94
CA THR A 64 -0.92 7.27 6.59
C THR A 64 -0.27 7.48 5.22
N ARG A 65 0.08 6.40 4.51
CA ARG A 65 0.68 6.48 3.17
C ARG A 65 -0.38 6.87 2.13
N SER A 66 0.08 7.48 1.03
CA SER A 66 -0.78 7.86 -0.10
C SER A 66 -1.16 6.66 -0.97
N PHE A 67 -1.76 5.63 -0.38
CA PHE A 67 -2.31 4.48 -1.09
C PHE A 67 -3.80 4.64 -1.30
N SER A 68 -4.27 4.36 -2.52
CA SER A 68 -5.71 4.25 -2.79
C SER A 68 -6.38 3.19 -1.92
N ASN A 69 -5.65 2.14 -1.53
CA ASN A 69 -6.13 1.13 -0.57
C ASN A 69 -6.53 1.71 0.79
N ASN A 70 -5.87 2.78 1.27
CA ASN A 70 -6.23 3.40 2.55
C ASN A 70 -7.60 4.08 2.45
N LEU A 71 -7.83 4.79 1.34
CA LEU A 71 -9.11 5.43 1.06
C LEU A 71 -10.21 4.38 0.81
N GLU A 72 -9.91 3.33 0.05
CA GLU A 72 -10.78 2.17 -0.17
C GLU A 72 -11.19 1.54 1.17
N THR A 73 -10.22 1.22 2.03
CA THR A 73 -10.45 0.62 3.35
C THR A 73 -11.31 1.53 4.23
N THR A 74 -11.00 2.83 4.27
CA THR A 74 -11.76 3.83 5.04
C THR A 74 -13.22 3.89 4.58
N LEU A 75 -13.46 3.98 3.27
CA LEU A 75 -14.80 3.99 2.70
C LEU A 75 -15.54 2.66 2.92
N THR A 76 -14.81 1.53 2.92
CA THR A 76 -15.38 0.23 3.28
C THR A 76 -15.89 0.23 4.72
N ILE A 77 -15.09 0.70 5.68
CA ILE A 77 -15.49 0.78 7.08
C ILE A 77 -16.67 1.76 7.27
N MET A 78 -16.63 2.90 6.58
CA MET A 78 -17.74 3.86 6.55
C MET A 78 -19.04 3.21 6.10
N ALA A 79 -18.99 2.47 5.00
CA ALA A 79 -20.16 1.79 4.50
C ALA A 79 -20.61 0.69 5.47
N LEU A 80 -19.70 -0.10 6.03
CA LEU A 80 -20.01 -1.11 7.05
C LEU A 80 -20.66 -0.50 8.30
N ARG A 81 -20.28 0.71 8.72
CA ARG A 81 -20.94 1.42 9.83
C ARG A 81 -22.42 1.67 9.58
N TYR A 82 -22.78 2.08 8.36
CA TYR A 82 -24.14 2.44 8.00
C TYR A 82 -24.92 1.29 7.34
N TRP A 83 -24.27 0.14 7.15
CA TRP A 83 -24.90 -1.06 6.61
C TRP A 83 -26.10 -1.49 7.48
N PRO A 84 -27.23 -1.91 6.89
CA PRO A 84 -28.44 -2.25 7.62
C PRO A 84 -28.32 -3.61 8.33
N TRP A 85 -27.53 -3.67 9.42
CA TRP A 85 -27.31 -4.89 10.21
C TRP A 85 -28.59 -5.44 10.86
N ASN A 86 -29.57 -4.58 11.12
CA ASN A 86 -30.90 -4.93 11.61
C ASN A 86 -31.89 -5.29 10.47
N LEU A 87 -31.43 -5.37 9.23
CA LEU A 87 -32.22 -5.60 8.01
C LEU A 87 -33.20 -4.48 7.65
N ASP A 88 -33.10 -3.30 8.28
CA ASP A 88 -33.90 -2.12 7.91
C ASP A 88 -33.26 -1.35 6.75
N ILE A 89 -33.60 -1.79 5.55
CA ILE A 89 -33.12 -1.20 4.29
C ILE A 89 -33.72 0.17 3.95
N LYS A 90 -34.76 0.61 4.67
CA LYS A 90 -35.44 1.90 4.41
C LYS A 90 -34.79 3.07 5.15
N SER A 91 -33.89 2.79 6.08
CA SER A 91 -33.17 3.80 6.85
C SER A 91 -32.31 4.69 5.95
N LYS A 92 -32.07 5.94 6.37
CA LYS A 92 -31.12 6.84 5.68
C LYS A 92 -29.69 6.26 5.63
N GLY A 93 -29.35 5.40 6.59
CA GLY A 93 -28.06 4.71 6.65
C GLY A 93 -27.78 3.87 5.39
N TRP A 94 -28.79 3.22 4.82
CA TRP A 94 -28.64 2.47 3.57
C TRP A 94 -28.02 3.31 2.44
N PHE A 95 -28.53 4.52 2.21
CA PHE A 95 -28.03 5.38 1.13
C PHE A 95 -26.61 5.90 1.41
N ILE A 96 -26.23 6.10 2.67
CA ILE A 96 -24.85 6.44 3.03
C ILE A 96 -23.93 5.24 2.76
N SER A 97 -24.35 4.05 3.20
CA SER A 97 -23.62 2.81 2.97
C SER A 97 -23.45 2.51 1.48
N LEU A 98 -24.51 2.69 0.68
CA LEU A 98 -24.48 2.48 -0.75
C LEU A 98 -23.54 3.47 -1.44
N ALA A 99 -23.59 4.76 -1.05
CA ALA A 99 -22.67 5.76 -1.59
C ALA A 99 -21.20 5.43 -1.30
N CYS A 100 -20.86 5.18 -0.04
CA CYS A 100 -19.50 4.84 0.35
C CYS A 100 -19.03 3.54 -0.31
N GLY A 101 -19.90 2.52 -0.41
CA GLY A 101 -19.61 1.27 -1.10
C GLY A 101 -19.34 1.45 -2.59
N VAL A 102 -20.18 2.22 -3.31
CA VAL A 102 -19.99 2.51 -4.73
C VAL A 102 -18.71 3.30 -4.97
N VAL A 103 -18.46 4.37 -4.20
CA VAL A 103 -17.23 5.16 -4.32
C VAL A 103 -15.99 4.29 -4.03
N SER A 104 -16.08 3.37 -3.07
CA SER A 104 -14.99 2.43 -2.80
C SER A 104 -14.70 1.49 -3.99
N CYS A 105 -15.73 1.06 -4.72
CA CYS A 105 -15.59 0.28 -5.97
C CYS A 105 -15.06 1.11 -7.14
N ILE A 106 -15.38 2.41 -7.20
CA ILE A 106 -14.83 3.31 -8.23
C ILE A 106 -13.33 3.47 -8.01
N ILE A 107 -12.90 3.70 -6.76
CA ILE A 107 -11.48 3.82 -6.41
C ILE A 107 -10.74 2.50 -6.69
N ARG A 108 -11.33 1.36 -6.29
CA ARG A 108 -10.81 0.02 -6.59
C ARG A 108 -11.94 -0.94 -6.95
N PRO A 109 -12.06 -1.35 -8.23
CA PRO A 109 -13.15 -2.24 -8.69
C PRO A 109 -13.23 -3.57 -7.95
N THR A 110 -12.11 -4.04 -7.41
CA THR A 110 -12.01 -5.28 -6.62
C THR A 110 -12.84 -5.26 -5.33
N ASN A 111 -13.15 -4.08 -4.79
CA ASN A 111 -13.96 -3.97 -3.57
C ASN A 111 -15.40 -4.49 -3.76
N ILE A 112 -15.84 -4.69 -5.01
CA ILE A 112 -17.11 -5.34 -5.34
C ILE A 112 -17.24 -6.75 -4.72
N LEU A 113 -16.12 -7.43 -4.42
CA LEU A 113 -16.14 -8.74 -3.76
C LEU A 113 -16.72 -8.66 -2.33
N ILE A 114 -16.47 -7.56 -1.60
CA ILE A 114 -17.06 -7.33 -0.27
C ILE A 114 -18.56 -7.09 -0.43
N TRP A 115 -18.91 -6.15 -1.31
CA TRP A 115 -20.29 -5.68 -1.45
C TRP A 115 -21.23 -6.69 -2.09
N SER A 116 -20.74 -7.51 -3.03
CA SER A 116 -21.52 -8.60 -3.61
C SER A 116 -21.85 -9.65 -2.54
N SER A 117 -20.89 -10.05 -1.71
CA SER A 117 -21.11 -10.99 -0.61
C SER A 117 -22.14 -10.48 0.40
N LEU A 118 -21.96 -9.25 0.90
CA LEU A 118 -22.89 -8.62 1.85
C LEU A 118 -24.27 -8.36 1.23
N GLY A 119 -24.31 -7.87 -0.01
CA GLY A 119 -25.53 -7.59 -0.74
C GLY A 119 -26.37 -8.83 -0.98
N ILE A 120 -25.76 -9.94 -1.44
CA ILE A 120 -26.43 -11.22 -1.62
C ILE A 120 -26.98 -11.70 -0.27
N HIS A 121 -26.19 -11.64 0.81
CA HIS A 121 -26.64 -12.02 2.14
C HIS A 121 -27.87 -11.21 2.59
N LEU A 122 -27.83 -9.88 2.42
CA LEU A 122 -28.93 -8.98 2.77
C LEU A 122 -30.19 -9.28 1.95
N MET A 123 -30.06 -9.48 0.64
CA MET A 123 -31.18 -9.82 -0.25
C MET A 123 -31.83 -11.15 0.15
N LEU A 124 -31.03 -12.16 0.52
CA LEU A 124 -31.54 -13.46 0.97
C LEU A 124 -32.34 -13.34 2.28
N LYS A 125 -31.95 -12.43 3.18
CA LYS A 125 -32.62 -12.19 4.47
C LYS A 125 -33.82 -11.25 4.38
N THR A 126 -33.86 -10.35 3.40
CA THR A 126 -34.77 -9.21 3.34
C THR A 126 -35.91 -9.36 2.32
N LYS A 127 -36.14 -10.58 1.80
CA LYS A 127 -37.05 -10.88 0.67
C LYS A 127 -38.45 -10.22 0.74
N ARG A 128 -38.98 -9.91 1.93
CA ARG A 128 -40.32 -9.31 2.12
C ARG A 128 -40.34 -7.77 2.20
N LEU A 129 -39.19 -7.09 2.28
CA LEU A 129 -39.11 -5.63 2.48
C LEU A 129 -38.70 -4.85 1.23
N ILE A 130 -38.39 -5.52 0.12
CA ILE A 130 -37.91 -4.90 -1.12
C ILE A 130 -39.09 -4.24 -1.85
N SER A 131 -39.06 -2.91 -1.93
CA SER A 131 -40.06 -2.11 -2.66
C SER A 131 -39.45 -1.55 -3.95
N LEU A 132 -40.25 -1.45 -5.02
CA LEU A 132 -39.84 -0.82 -6.28
C LEU A 132 -39.26 0.60 -6.07
N LYS A 133 -39.86 1.38 -5.16
CA LYS A 133 -39.36 2.72 -4.80
C LYS A 133 -37.93 2.67 -4.29
N TRP A 134 -37.63 1.70 -3.42
CA TRP A 134 -36.29 1.55 -2.85
C TRP A 134 -35.26 1.15 -3.92
N ILE A 135 -35.64 0.26 -4.84
CA ILE A 135 -34.80 -0.14 -5.98
C ILE A 135 -34.49 1.07 -6.85
N LEU A 136 -35.52 1.83 -7.26
CA LEU A 136 -35.37 3.01 -8.11
C LEU A 136 -34.51 4.07 -7.44
N CYS A 137 -34.74 4.39 -6.16
CA CYS A 137 -33.92 5.36 -5.42
C CYS A 137 -32.45 4.91 -5.33
N SER A 138 -32.20 3.63 -5.04
CA SER A 138 -30.84 3.08 -4.98
C SER A 138 -30.16 3.14 -6.35
N PHE A 139 -30.87 2.77 -7.41
CA PHE A 139 -30.37 2.84 -8.79
C PHE A 139 -30.04 4.28 -9.21
N CYS A 140 -30.95 5.23 -8.98
CA CYS A 140 -30.73 6.64 -9.26
C CYS A 140 -29.50 7.18 -8.51
N GLN A 141 -29.29 6.76 -7.25
CA GLN A 141 -28.09 7.14 -6.49
C GLN A 141 -26.81 6.62 -7.14
N VAL A 142 -26.76 5.33 -7.53
CA VAL A 142 -25.57 4.76 -8.19
C VAL A 142 -25.29 5.49 -9.51
N VAL A 143 -26.31 5.72 -10.33
CA VAL A 143 -26.16 6.46 -11.60
C VAL A 143 -25.66 7.88 -11.36
N ALA A 144 -26.18 8.59 -10.36
CA ALA A 144 -25.71 9.93 -10.01
C ALA A 144 -24.23 9.94 -9.62
N ILE A 145 -23.78 8.99 -8.79
CA ILE A 145 -22.37 8.88 -8.39
C ILE A 145 -21.49 8.60 -9.61
N LEU A 146 -21.89 7.68 -10.49
CA LEU A 146 -21.14 7.37 -11.70
C LEU A 146 -21.06 8.55 -12.65
N MET A 147 -22.15 9.31 -12.84
CA MET A 147 -22.14 10.53 -13.67
C MET A 147 -21.19 11.59 -13.10
N ILE A 148 -21.19 11.79 -11.77
CA ILE A 148 -20.24 12.71 -11.11
C ILE A 148 -18.81 12.24 -11.35
N ASN A 149 -18.52 10.94 -11.20
CA ASN A 149 -17.19 10.41 -11.45
C ASN A 149 -16.74 10.63 -12.91
N THR A 150 -17.59 10.27 -13.88
CA THR A 150 -17.31 10.49 -15.31
C THR A 150 -17.11 11.97 -15.63
N LEU A 151 -17.85 12.88 -14.99
CA LEU A 151 -17.63 14.32 -15.15
C LEU A 151 -16.27 14.76 -14.60
N LEU A 152 -15.87 14.27 -13.42
CA LEU A 152 -14.56 14.57 -12.84
C LEU A 152 -13.42 14.06 -13.74
N ASP A 153 -13.54 12.83 -14.24
CA ASP A 153 -12.58 12.24 -15.17
C ASP A 153 -12.49 13.04 -16.46
N TYR A 154 -13.63 13.42 -17.06
CA TYR A 154 -13.67 14.27 -18.26
C TYR A 154 -13.02 15.65 -18.01
N LEU A 155 -13.29 16.27 -16.86
CA LEU A 155 -12.70 17.56 -16.50
C LEU A 155 -11.18 17.48 -16.34
N PHE A 156 -10.66 16.34 -15.85
CA PHE A 156 -9.24 16.11 -15.66
C PHE A 156 -8.53 15.72 -16.96
N TYR A 157 -8.99 14.67 -17.64
CA TYR A 157 -8.36 14.13 -18.85
C TYR A 157 -8.65 14.94 -20.11
N LYS A 158 -9.69 15.78 -20.11
CA LYS A 158 -10.20 16.54 -21.29
C LYS A 158 -10.73 15.66 -22.41
N GLU A 159 -10.95 14.38 -22.15
CA GLU A 159 -11.56 13.40 -23.04
C GLU A 159 -12.50 12.51 -22.24
N LEU A 160 -13.50 11.94 -22.91
CA LEU A 160 -14.45 11.03 -22.26
C LEU A 160 -13.76 9.69 -21.99
N THR A 161 -13.27 9.53 -20.76
CA THR A 161 -12.58 8.32 -20.31
C THR A 161 -13.37 7.61 -19.23
N PHE A 162 -13.27 6.29 -19.22
CA PHE A 162 -13.86 5.43 -18.21
C PHE A 162 -12.74 4.64 -17.51
N PRO A 163 -12.12 5.18 -16.45
CA PRO A 163 -10.98 4.54 -15.80
C PRO A 163 -11.24 3.11 -15.32
N VAL A 164 -12.47 2.80 -14.91
CA VAL A 164 -12.86 1.44 -14.51
C VAL A 164 -12.73 0.44 -15.67
N TYR A 165 -13.10 0.85 -16.90
CA TYR A 165 -12.93 0.02 -18.08
C TYR A 165 -11.44 -0.18 -18.40
N ASN A 166 -10.66 0.90 -18.40
CA ASN A 166 -9.21 0.84 -18.64
C ASN A 166 -8.50 -0.03 -17.58
N PHE A 167 -8.96 0.02 -16.33
CA PHE A 167 -8.45 -0.84 -15.25
C PHE A 167 -8.69 -2.32 -15.57
N LEU A 168 -9.91 -2.68 -16.00
CA LEU A 168 -10.24 -4.07 -16.35
C LEU A 168 -9.43 -4.51 -17.58
N GLU A 169 -9.29 -3.66 -18.59
CA GLU A 169 -8.45 -3.91 -19.75
C GLU A 169 -6.99 -4.20 -19.37
N PHE A 170 -6.39 -3.33 -18.57
CA PHE A 170 -4.99 -3.45 -18.21
C PHE A 170 -4.71 -4.61 -17.24
N ASN A 171 -5.52 -4.75 -16.19
CA ASN A 171 -5.23 -5.66 -15.07
C ASN A 171 -5.86 -7.04 -15.24
N VAL A 172 -7.03 -7.14 -15.88
CA VAL A 172 -7.76 -8.41 -16.01
C VAL A 172 -7.53 -9.02 -17.39
N PHE A 173 -7.64 -8.23 -18.46
CA PHE A 173 -7.53 -8.76 -19.83
C PHE A 173 -6.08 -8.86 -20.32
N LYS A 174 -5.28 -7.80 -20.18
CA LYS A 174 -3.87 -7.77 -20.60
C LYS A 174 -2.92 -8.48 -19.62
N ASN A 175 -3.33 -8.59 -18.35
CA ASN A 175 -2.59 -9.23 -17.26
C ASN A 175 -1.10 -8.81 -17.15
N LEU A 176 -0.78 -7.56 -17.49
CA LEU A 176 0.58 -7.01 -17.44
C LEU A 176 1.15 -6.98 -16.01
N SER A 177 0.29 -7.12 -15.00
CA SER A 177 0.67 -7.18 -13.59
C SER A 177 1.66 -8.32 -13.25
N ILE A 178 1.71 -9.38 -14.08
CA ILE A 178 2.71 -10.47 -13.97
C ILE A 178 4.14 -9.92 -13.97
N PHE A 179 4.42 -8.83 -14.70
CA PHE A 179 5.75 -8.22 -14.78
C PHE A 179 6.31 -7.83 -13.40
N TYR A 180 5.44 -7.47 -12.45
CA TYR A 180 5.82 -7.11 -11.09
C TYR A 180 5.97 -8.33 -10.16
N GLY A 181 6.04 -9.54 -10.72
CA GLY A 181 6.22 -10.79 -9.99
C GLY A 181 4.91 -11.54 -9.71
N VAL A 182 5.04 -12.86 -9.53
CA VAL A 182 3.94 -13.78 -9.28
C VAL A 182 4.13 -14.46 -7.93
N ALA A 183 3.03 -14.68 -7.21
CA ALA A 183 3.03 -15.39 -5.94
C ALA A 183 2.04 -16.57 -5.96
N PRO A 184 2.26 -17.63 -5.18
CA PRO A 184 1.38 -18.80 -5.16
C PRO A 184 -0.04 -18.45 -4.67
N TRP A 185 -1.04 -19.28 -5.00
CA TRP A 185 -2.44 -19.04 -4.65
C TRP A 185 -2.66 -18.87 -3.13
N HIS A 186 -1.85 -19.55 -2.32
CA HIS A 186 -1.93 -19.53 -0.85
C HIS A 186 -1.14 -18.37 -0.19
N PHE A 187 -0.58 -17.44 -0.97
CA PHE A 187 0.21 -16.30 -0.49
C PHE A 187 -0.51 -15.52 0.62
N TYR A 188 -1.79 -15.19 0.45
CA TYR A 188 -2.50 -14.40 1.45
C TYR A 188 -2.68 -15.13 2.77
N ILE A 189 -2.89 -16.45 2.73
CA ILE A 189 -3.13 -17.27 3.93
C ILE A 189 -1.85 -17.46 4.74
N PHE A 190 -0.73 -17.79 4.08
CA PHE A 190 0.50 -18.17 4.77
C PHE A 190 1.56 -17.07 4.86
N GLN A 191 1.41 -15.97 4.11
CA GLN A 191 2.36 -14.86 4.14
C GLN A 191 1.68 -13.55 4.52
N ALA A 192 0.63 -13.15 3.78
CA ALA A 192 0.06 -11.83 3.99
C ALA A 192 -0.66 -11.66 5.34
N ILE A 193 -1.60 -12.54 5.69
CA ILE A 193 -2.32 -12.47 6.96
C ILE A 193 -1.34 -12.62 8.15
N PRO A 194 -0.40 -13.58 8.16
CA PRO A 194 0.60 -13.65 9.23
C PRO A 194 1.43 -12.38 9.37
N LEU A 195 1.84 -11.75 8.27
CA LEU A 195 2.60 -10.50 8.30
C LEU A 195 1.75 -9.32 8.77
N MET A 196 0.51 -9.18 8.29
CA MET A 196 -0.41 -8.10 8.69
C MET A 196 -0.81 -8.21 10.16
N MET A 197 -0.98 -9.43 10.66
CA MET A 197 -1.44 -9.69 12.02
C MET A 197 -0.31 -9.83 13.02
N THR A 198 0.91 -10.19 12.61
CA THR A 198 2.08 -10.33 13.49
C THR A 198 1.75 -11.20 14.72
N THR A 199 1.97 -10.70 15.94
CA THR A 199 1.66 -11.42 17.19
C THR A 199 0.16 -11.56 17.45
N TYR A 200 -0.71 -10.89 16.69
CA TYR A 200 -2.17 -10.99 16.80
C TYR A 200 -2.76 -12.20 16.07
N LEU A 201 -1.98 -12.91 15.25
CA LEU A 201 -2.48 -14.04 14.46
C LEU A 201 -3.19 -15.12 15.31
N PRO A 202 -2.68 -15.56 16.47
CA PRO A 202 -3.38 -16.55 17.29
C PRO A 202 -4.73 -16.05 17.82
N LEU A 203 -4.79 -14.76 18.19
CA LEU A 203 -6.02 -14.12 18.67
C LEU A 203 -7.06 -13.97 17.56
N LEU A 204 -6.64 -13.63 16.34
CA LEU A 204 -7.50 -13.64 15.15
C LEU A 204 -8.16 -15.01 14.99
N ILE A 205 -7.36 -16.08 14.95
CA ILE A 205 -7.84 -17.46 14.74
C ILE A 205 -8.83 -17.86 15.84
N TYR A 206 -8.48 -17.61 17.10
CA TYR A 206 -9.33 -17.94 18.24
C TYR A 206 -10.64 -17.12 18.27
N GLY A 207 -10.59 -15.89 17.77
CA GLY A 207 -11.71 -14.96 17.75
C GLY A 207 -12.63 -15.07 16.52
N LEU A 208 -12.37 -15.99 15.59
CA LEU A 208 -13.24 -16.21 14.45
C LEU A 208 -14.66 -16.63 14.88
N LYS A 209 -15.67 -16.16 14.17
CA LYS A 209 -17.06 -16.59 14.31
C LYS A 209 -17.66 -16.86 12.95
N ARG A 210 -18.47 -17.91 12.86
CA ARG A 210 -19.26 -18.21 11.67
C ARG A 210 -20.37 -17.19 11.53
N ASP A 211 -20.07 -16.09 10.86
CA ASP A 211 -21.01 -15.02 10.53
C ASP A 211 -20.78 -14.50 9.09
N VAL A 212 -21.56 -13.49 8.71
CA VAL A 212 -21.46 -12.89 7.38
C VAL A 212 -20.11 -12.20 7.15
N LEU A 213 -19.47 -11.65 8.20
CA LEU A 213 -18.17 -10.98 8.04
C LEU A 213 -17.06 -11.99 7.72
N LEU A 214 -17.10 -13.18 8.36
CA LEU A 214 -16.18 -14.26 8.02
C LEU A 214 -16.42 -14.77 6.59
N LEU A 215 -17.69 -14.97 6.19
CA LEU A 215 -18.03 -15.37 4.83
C LEU A 215 -17.50 -14.35 3.81
N THR A 216 -17.74 -13.05 4.04
CA THR A 216 -17.26 -11.97 3.17
C THR A 216 -15.73 -11.94 3.10
N SER A 217 -15.05 -12.15 4.24
CA SER A 217 -13.58 -12.22 4.27
C SER A 217 -13.05 -13.39 3.43
N ILE A 218 -13.68 -14.56 3.52
CA ILE A 218 -13.31 -15.75 2.73
C ILE A 218 -13.54 -15.51 1.23
N VAL A 219 -14.69 -14.95 0.83
CA VAL A 219 -14.98 -14.64 -0.58
C VAL A 219 -13.95 -13.68 -1.14
N TYR A 220 -13.59 -12.63 -0.40
CA TYR A 220 -12.58 -11.67 -0.81
C TYR A 220 -11.20 -12.32 -0.96
N LEU A 221 -10.77 -13.14 0.01
CA LEU A 221 -9.50 -13.86 -0.05
C LEU A 221 -9.44 -14.82 -1.24
N ILE A 222 -10.52 -15.57 -1.52
CA ILE A 222 -10.58 -16.47 -2.69
C ILE A 222 -10.41 -15.67 -3.97
N GLY A 223 -11.13 -14.54 -4.11
CA GLY A 223 -11.03 -13.69 -5.29
C GLY A 223 -9.60 -13.20 -5.57
N PHE A 224 -8.89 -12.76 -4.52
CA PHE A 224 -7.48 -12.34 -4.64
C PHE A 224 -6.50 -13.51 -4.73
N SER A 225 -6.82 -14.69 -4.20
CA SER A 225 -5.97 -15.87 -4.34
C SER A 225 -5.87 -16.38 -5.79
N VAL A 226 -6.87 -16.09 -6.62
CA VAL A 226 -6.91 -16.48 -8.04
C VAL A 226 -5.99 -15.62 -8.92
N ILE A 227 -5.75 -14.34 -8.56
CA ILE A 227 -4.89 -13.47 -9.36
C ILE A 227 -3.41 -13.85 -9.22
N GLN A 228 -2.62 -13.70 -10.28
CA GLN A 228 -1.21 -14.11 -10.28
C GLN A 228 -0.32 -13.15 -9.49
N HIS A 229 -0.39 -11.86 -9.80
CA HIS A 229 0.30 -10.82 -9.05
C HIS A 229 -0.40 -10.56 -7.72
N LYS A 230 0.36 -10.48 -6.63
CA LYS A 230 -0.19 -10.32 -5.28
C LYS A 230 0.65 -9.34 -4.48
N GLU A 231 -0.03 -8.49 -3.71
CA GLU A 231 0.59 -7.54 -2.80
C GLU A 231 -0.12 -7.56 -1.45
N PHE A 232 0.61 -7.36 -0.36
CA PHE A 232 0.04 -7.27 0.99
C PHE A 232 -1.08 -6.21 1.07
N ARG A 233 -0.90 -5.08 0.38
CA ARG A 233 -1.88 -3.97 0.41
C ARG A 233 -3.22 -4.29 -0.27
N PHE A 234 -3.30 -5.31 -1.12
CA PHE A 234 -4.53 -5.62 -1.85
C PHE A 234 -5.65 -6.11 -0.92
N ILE A 235 -5.31 -6.75 0.20
CA ILE A 235 -6.30 -7.25 1.17
C ILE A 235 -6.50 -6.31 2.37
N MET A 236 -6.02 -5.07 2.29
CA MET A 236 -6.22 -4.06 3.34
C MET A 236 -7.69 -3.81 3.71
N PRO A 237 -8.66 -3.86 2.78
CA PRO A 237 -10.08 -3.76 3.15
C PRO A 237 -10.56 -4.84 4.15
N LEU A 238 -9.82 -5.95 4.31
CA LEU A 238 -10.11 -6.97 5.32
C LEU A 238 -9.46 -6.70 6.68
N GLN A 239 -8.45 -5.83 6.75
CA GLN A 239 -7.73 -5.53 8.00
C GLN A 239 -8.68 -5.13 9.15
N PRO A 240 -9.69 -4.26 8.95
CA PRO A 240 -10.61 -3.89 10.02
C PRO A 240 -11.44 -5.08 10.54
N LEU A 241 -11.81 -6.02 9.67
CA LEU A 241 -12.52 -7.24 10.04
C LEU A 241 -11.62 -8.20 10.81
N MET A 242 -10.36 -8.33 10.38
CA MET A 242 -9.35 -9.14 11.09
C MET A 242 -9.07 -8.59 12.49
N ILE A 243 -8.96 -7.27 12.65
CA ILE A 243 -8.80 -6.64 13.97
C ILE A 243 -10.05 -6.83 14.84
N TYR A 244 -11.25 -6.75 14.27
CA TYR A 244 -12.49 -7.06 15.01
C TYR A 244 -12.50 -8.51 15.54
N PHE A 245 -12.18 -9.51 14.70
CA PHE A 245 -12.08 -10.89 15.16
C PHE A 245 -10.96 -11.06 16.20
N THR A 246 -9.83 -10.38 16.03
CA THR A 246 -8.75 -10.35 17.02
C THR A 246 -9.23 -9.80 18.37
N ALA A 247 -10.04 -8.75 18.38
CA ALA A 247 -10.62 -8.19 19.60
C ALA A 247 -11.55 -9.18 20.32
N ARG A 248 -12.30 -9.99 19.57
CA ARG A 248 -13.10 -11.09 20.14
C ARG A 248 -12.20 -12.15 20.78
N GLY A 249 -11.12 -12.54 20.09
CA GLY A 249 -10.12 -13.47 20.63
C GLY A 249 -9.46 -12.92 21.89
N PHE A 250 -9.06 -11.64 21.87
CA PHE A 250 -8.51 -10.92 23.02
C PHE A 250 -9.42 -11.04 24.24
N ARG A 251 -10.73 -10.82 24.06
CA ARG A 251 -11.70 -10.87 25.17
C ARG A 251 -11.89 -12.29 25.70
N ALA A 252 -11.95 -13.28 24.82
CA ALA A 252 -12.17 -14.68 25.20
C ALA A 252 -10.94 -15.33 25.88
N VAL A 253 -9.72 -14.90 25.58
CA VAL A 253 -8.49 -15.45 26.18
C VAL A 253 -8.27 -14.93 27.61
N ARG A 254 -7.99 -15.83 28.56
CA ARG A 254 -7.71 -15.48 29.98
C ARG A 254 -6.27 -15.03 30.24
N ALA A 255 -5.31 -15.48 29.43
CA ALA A 255 -3.88 -15.18 29.60
C ALA A 255 -3.52 -13.76 29.14
N LYS A 256 -4.04 -12.74 29.84
CA LYS A 256 -3.87 -11.32 29.46
C LYS A 256 -2.40 -10.88 29.42
N TYR A 257 -1.53 -11.46 30.26
CA TYR A 257 -0.11 -11.13 30.30
C TYR A 257 0.61 -11.43 28.97
N LEU A 258 0.34 -12.58 28.35
CA LEU A 258 0.92 -12.94 27.04
C LEU A 258 0.46 -11.97 25.95
N ILE A 259 -0.78 -11.50 26.05
CA ILE A 259 -1.33 -10.55 25.08
C ILE A 259 -0.64 -9.19 25.21
N VAL A 260 -0.46 -8.70 26.44
CA VAL A 260 0.27 -7.45 26.69
C VAL A 260 1.71 -7.56 26.18
N MET A 261 2.40 -8.67 26.42
CA MET A 261 3.73 -8.92 25.86
C MET A 261 3.72 -8.92 24.33
N GLY A 262 2.72 -9.54 23.68
CA GLY A 262 2.56 -9.51 22.24
C GLY A 262 2.36 -8.09 21.68
N ILE A 263 1.55 -7.28 22.35
CA ILE A 263 1.32 -5.87 22.00
C ILE A 263 2.63 -5.06 22.15
N LEU A 264 3.37 -5.25 23.24
CA LEU A 264 4.67 -4.59 23.44
C LEU A 264 5.67 -4.98 22.35
N LEU A 265 5.73 -6.27 22.00
CA LEU A 265 6.56 -6.74 20.89
C LEU A 265 6.15 -6.09 19.56
N ASN A 266 4.85 -5.95 19.29
CA ASN A 266 4.37 -5.24 18.11
C ASN A 266 4.82 -3.78 18.09
N ILE A 267 4.72 -3.06 19.19
CA ILE A 267 5.19 -1.67 19.28
C ILE A 267 6.70 -1.60 18.99
N LEU A 268 7.50 -2.52 19.54
CA LEU A 268 8.95 -2.59 19.26
C LEU A 268 9.25 -2.86 17.79
N ILE A 269 8.54 -3.81 17.16
CA ILE A 269 8.65 -4.10 15.72
C ILE A 269 8.32 -2.84 14.92
N ALA A 270 7.22 -2.16 15.26
CA ALA A 270 6.78 -0.95 14.55
C ALA A 270 7.80 0.18 14.68
N LEU A 271 8.33 0.43 15.89
CA LEU A 271 9.36 1.44 16.13
C LEU A 271 10.66 1.14 15.38
N PHE A 272 11.08 -0.13 15.35
CA PHE A 272 12.28 -0.57 14.64
C PHE A 272 12.16 -0.30 13.13
N PHE A 273 11.10 -0.78 12.48
CA PHE A 273 10.92 -0.58 11.04
C PHE A 273 10.55 0.86 10.65
N ALA A 274 9.96 1.64 11.55
CA ALA A 274 9.63 3.04 11.27
C ALA A 274 10.85 3.98 11.39
N ASN A 275 11.86 3.64 12.20
CA ASN A 275 12.93 4.58 12.55
C ASN A 275 14.35 4.08 12.28
N ILE A 276 14.55 2.77 12.11
CA ILE A 276 15.89 2.17 12.10
C ILE A 276 16.18 1.48 10.77
N ASN A 277 15.40 0.45 10.40
CA ASN A 277 15.66 -0.31 9.18
C ASN A 277 15.25 0.47 7.92
N GLU A 278 16.07 0.39 6.86
CA GLU A 278 15.89 1.07 5.57
C GLU A 278 15.77 2.60 5.69
N ARG A 279 16.44 3.20 6.69
CA ARG A 279 16.39 4.65 6.93
C ARG A 279 17.34 5.45 6.01
N GLY A 280 18.44 4.85 5.58
CA GLY A 280 19.55 5.53 4.89
C GLY A 280 19.12 6.25 3.61
N VAL A 281 18.19 5.66 2.86
CA VAL A 281 17.61 6.25 1.65
C VAL A 281 16.86 7.57 1.89
N MET A 282 16.32 7.77 3.10
CA MET A 282 15.69 9.03 3.49
C MET A 282 16.72 10.05 3.98
N ASP A 283 17.72 9.60 4.74
CA ASP A 283 18.79 10.46 5.25
C ASP A 283 19.65 11.04 4.13
N VAL A 284 19.98 10.23 3.12
CA VAL A 284 20.77 10.69 1.97
C VAL A 284 20.04 11.76 1.16
N VAL A 285 18.74 11.61 0.92
CA VAL A 285 17.95 12.62 0.17
C VAL A 285 17.82 13.90 0.97
N ARG A 286 17.60 13.82 2.29
CA ARG A 286 17.59 15.00 3.16
C ARG A 286 18.92 15.74 3.13
N TYR A 287 20.03 14.99 3.17
CA TYR A 287 21.37 15.54 3.08
C TYR A 287 21.62 16.25 1.74
N LEU A 288 21.37 15.56 0.61
CA LEU A 288 21.60 16.11 -0.72
C LEU A 288 20.74 17.35 -1.01
N LYS A 289 19.51 17.38 -0.48
CA LYS A 289 18.64 18.56 -0.54
C LYS A 289 19.20 19.71 0.29
N ALA A 290 19.70 19.45 1.49
CA ALA A 290 20.26 20.48 2.38
C ALA A 290 21.55 21.10 1.80
N GLU A 291 22.38 20.29 1.15
CA GLU A 291 23.59 20.74 0.46
C GLU A 291 23.32 21.40 -0.90
N ASN A 292 22.06 21.49 -1.33
CA ASN A 292 21.63 22.07 -2.61
C ASN A 292 22.44 21.54 -3.81
N GLN A 293 22.67 20.22 -3.85
CA GLN A 293 23.41 19.59 -4.94
C GLN A 293 22.67 19.79 -6.27
N SER A 294 23.42 20.12 -7.32
CA SER A 294 22.90 20.42 -8.65
C SER A 294 22.79 19.19 -9.54
N SER A 295 23.73 18.24 -9.43
CA SER A 295 23.81 17.05 -10.27
C SER A 295 24.00 15.76 -9.44
N ILE A 296 23.06 14.82 -9.56
CA ILE A 296 23.01 13.60 -8.73
C ILE A 296 22.62 12.36 -9.56
N GLY A 297 23.45 11.32 -9.53
CA GLY A 297 23.15 10.00 -10.09
C GLY A 297 22.87 8.97 -9.02
N PHE A 298 21.70 8.35 -9.06
CA PHE A 298 21.34 7.24 -8.17
C PHE A 298 21.57 5.92 -8.90
N ILE A 299 22.72 5.28 -8.63
CA ILE A 299 23.10 3.98 -9.18
C ILE A 299 22.73 2.92 -8.15
N MET A 300 21.44 2.62 -8.11
CA MET A 300 20.82 1.71 -7.15
C MET A 300 19.53 1.16 -7.77
N PRO A 301 18.94 0.05 -7.27
CA PRO A 301 17.72 -0.50 -7.85
C PRO A 301 16.62 0.57 -7.93
N CYS A 302 15.73 0.45 -8.91
CA CYS A 302 14.68 1.44 -9.11
C CYS A 302 13.80 1.65 -7.85
N HIS A 303 13.23 2.84 -7.69
CA HIS A 303 12.39 3.22 -6.53
C HIS A 303 13.03 3.04 -5.15
N SER A 304 14.37 3.10 -5.06
CA SER A 304 15.06 3.01 -3.77
C SER A 304 14.99 4.30 -2.94
N THR A 305 14.85 5.46 -3.57
CA THR A 305 14.77 6.76 -2.88
C THR A 305 13.47 7.50 -3.23
N PRO A 306 12.98 8.39 -2.35
CA PRO A 306 11.73 9.11 -2.56
C PRO A 306 11.78 10.19 -3.67
N TRP A 307 12.96 10.49 -4.22
CA TRP A 307 13.13 11.41 -5.35
C TRP A 307 12.46 12.79 -5.13
N GLN A 308 11.77 13.31 -6.16
CA GLN A 308 11.11 14.61 -6.19
C GLN A 308 9.96 14.77 -5.20
N SER A 309 9.47 13.68 -4.59
CA SER A 309 8.54 13.79 -3.46
C SER A 309 9.20 14.40 -2.22
N HIS A 310 10.54 14.48 -2.19
CA HIS A 310 11.31 15.13 -1.14
C HIS A 310 12.18 16.29 -1.65
N PHE A 311 12.80 16.19 -2.83
CA PHE A 311 13.64 17.27 -3.37
C PHE A 311 12.84 18.54 -3.65
N HIS A 312 11.67 18.42 -4.30
CA HIS A 312 10.84 19.55 -4.73
C HIS A 312 11.62 20.61 -5.53
N ASN A 313 12.64 20.19 -6.29
CA ASN A 313 13.49 21.07 -7.07
C ASN A 313 13.39 20.68 -8.55
N ARG A 314 12.81 21.57 -9.37
CA ARG A 314 12.64 21.34 -10.81
C ARG A 314 13.94 21.48 -11.59
N ASP A 315 14.90 22.25 -11.07
CA ASP A 315 16.17 22.53 -11.72
C ASP A 315 17.26 21.52 -11.32
N LEU A 316 16.92 20.54 -10.47
CA LEU A 316 17.82 19.46 -10.08
C LEU A 316 18.06 18.52 -11.27
N ASP A 317 19.30 18.46 -11.74
CA ASP A 317 19.75 17.47 -12.72
C ASP A 317 20.01 16.14 -11.99
N ALA A 318 18.97 15.33 -11.87
CA ALA A 318 19.09 14.04 -11.22
C ALA A 318 18.64 12.90 -12.15
N TRP A 319 19.39 11.80 -12.07
CA TRP A 319 19.15 10.58 -12.85
C TRP A 319 19.11 9.33 -11.94
N PHE A 320 18.31 8.32 -12.31
CA PHE A 320 18.21 7.03 -11.62
C PHE A 320 17.87 5.89 -12.58
N LEU A 321 18.20 4.65 -12.21
CA LEU A 321 17.86 3.45 -12.98
C LEU A 321 16.34 3.22 -13.02
N ARG A 322 15.77 3.08 -14.22
CA ARG A 322 14.31 2.88 -14.41
C ARG A 322 13.95 1.41 -14.51
N CYS A 323 12.73 1.08 -14.10
CA CYS A 323 12.13 -0.26 -14.24
C CYS A 323 10.75 -0.15 -14.88
N GLU A 324 10.71 0.44 -16.07
CA GLU A 324 9.46 0.63 -16.81
C GLU A 324 8.95 -0.72 -17.35
N PRO A 325 7.66 -1.02 -17.22
CA PRO A 325 7.09 -2.23 -17.83
C PRO A 325 7.14 -2.13 -19.36
N PRO A 326 7.11 -3.26 -20.08
CA PRO A 326 7.16 -3.28 -21.55
C PRO A 326 5.81 -2.88 -22.17
N LEU A 327 5.44 -1.60 -22.05
CA LEU A 327 4.16 -1.05 -22.53
C LEU A 327 3.97 -1.16 -24.05
N HIS A 328 5.05 -1.36 -24.80
CA HIS A 328 5.03 -1.57 -26.25
C HIS A 328 4.54 -2.98 -26.63
N LEU A 329 4.56 -3.93 -25.71
CA LEU A 329 4.06 -5.28 -25.96
C LEU A 329 2.53 -5.30 -25.78
N THR A 330 1.83 -5.60 -26.87
CA THR A 330 0.36 -5.70 -26.86
C THR A 330 -0.01 -7.17 -26.62
N ASN A 331 -0.42 -7.51 -25.39
CA ASN A 331 -0.63 -8.89 -24.91
C ASN A 331 0.62 -9.78 -24.93
N PRO A 332 1.69 -9.43 -24.19
CA PRO A 332 2.90 -10.23 -24.16
C PRO A 332 2.63 -11.66 -23.66
N THR A 333 3.24 -12.63 -24.32
CA THR A 333 3.34 -14.00 -23.81
C THR A 333 4.23 -14.03 -22.57
N MET A 334 4.04 -15.03 -21.70
CA MET A 334 4.86 -15.19 -20.49
C MET A 334 6.37 -15.26 -20.81
N ASN A 335 6.74 -15.83 -21.96
CA ASN A 335 8.13 -15.89 -22.41
C ASN A 335 8.69 -14.52 -22.77
N GLU A 336 7.91 -13.66 -23.43
CA GLU A 336 8.34 -12.29 -23.76
C GLU A 336 8.52 -11.45 -22.48
N ILE A 337 7.64 -11.61 -21.49
CA ILE A 337 7.79 -10.94 -20.19
C ILE A 337 9.06 -11.40 -19.48
N ASN A 338 9.35 -12.72 -19.49
CA ASN A 338 10.51 -13.29 -18.81
C ASN A 338 11.86 -12.90 -19.44
N VAL A 339 11.87 -12.61 -20.75
CA VAL A 339 13.08 -12.21 -21.48
C VAL A 339 13.27 -10.69 -21.45
N TYR A 340 12.22 -9.93 -21.17
CA TYR A 340 12.32 -8.47 -21.08
C TYR A 340 13.25 -8.05 -19.93
N ARG A 341 14.16 -7.13 -20.25
CA ARG A 341 15.13 -6.54 -19.31
C ARG A 341 14.94 -5.04 -19.27
N ASP A 342 14.54 -4.51 -18.12
CA ASP A 342 14.46 -3.06 -17.90
C ASP A 342 15.86 -2.44 -17.69
N GLU A 343 15.96 -1.12 -17.54
CA GLU A 343 17.26 -0.45 -17.37
C GLU A 343 17.99 -0.88 -16.09
N SER A 344 17.25 -1.14 -15.01
CA SER A 344 17.81 -1.65 -13.77
C SER A 344 18.40 -3.04 -13.99
N ASP A 345 17.67 -3.95 -14.63
CA ASP A 345 18.17 -5.29 -14.94
C ASP A 345 19.38 -5.26 -15.87
N GLN A 346 19.34 -4.47 -16.95
CA GLN A 346 20.48 -4.30 -17.86
C GLN A 346 21.73 -3.79 -17.15
N PHE A 347 21.56 -2.85 -16.20
CA PHE A 347 22.66 -2.38 -15.37
C PHE A 347 23.20 -3.51 -14.49
N TYR A 348 22.37 -4.27 -13.78
CA TYR A 348 22.85 -5.33 -12.89
C TYR A 348 23.42 -6.56 -13.63
N ASP A 349 22.98 -6.82 -14.87
CA ASP A 349 23.55 -7.87 -15.73
C ASP A 349 24.99 -7.52 -16.17
N ASN A 350 25.27 -6.26 -16.52
CA ASN A 350 26.63 -5.80 -16.84
C ASN A 350 26.81 -4.29 -16.53
N PRO A 351 27.19 -3.93 -15.29
CA PRO A 351 27.27 -2.53 -14.86
C PRO A 351 28.24 -1.68 -15.69
N LYS A 352 29.40 -2.25 -16.05
CA LYS A 352 30.45 -1.57 -16.81
C LYS A 352 29.98 -1.23 -18.23
N GLN A 353 29.41 -2.21 -18.93
CA GLN A 353 28.91 -2.02 -20.29
C GLN A 353 27.77 -1.00 -20.31
N PHE A 354 26.83 -1.12 -19.35
CA PHE A 354 25.70 -0.20 -19.24
C PHE A 354 26.16 1.25 -19.08
N LEU A 355 27.04 1.54 -18.11
CA LEU A 355 27.52 2.90 -17.88
C LEU A 355 28.31 3.46 -19.07
N THR A 356 29.10 2.62 -19.73
CA THR A 356 29.86 3.02 -20.94
C THR A 356 28.93 3.43 -22.07
N MET A 357 27.86 2.65 -22.30
CA MET A 357 26.86 2.91 -23.34
C MET A 357 25.97 4.10 -22.99
N TYR A 358 25.53 4.22 -21.74
CA TYR A 358 24.62 5.27 -21.31
C TYR A 358 25.28 6.67 -21.34
N PHE A 359 26.53 6.76 -20.86
CA PHE A 359 27.26 8.02 -20.81
C PHE A 359 28.13 8.28 -22.05
N ASN A 360 28.02 7.45 -23.11
CA ASN A 360 28.75 7.59 -24.38
C ASN A 360 30.26 7.84 -24.22
N GLN A 361 30.90 7.16 -23.25
CA GLN A 361 32.31 7.37 -22.86
C GLN A 361 32.67 8.81 -22.43
N ASP A 362 31.70 9.73 -22.32
CA ASP A 362 31.95 11.10 -21.92
C ASP A 362 31.78 11.24 -20.40
N LEU A 363 32.89 11.09 -19.69
CA LEU A 363 32.99 11.28 -18.24
C LEU A 363 32.50 12.68 -17.79
N LYS A 364 32.42 13.67 -18.70
CA LYS A 364 31.86 14.99 -18.35
C LYS A 364 30.34 14.95 -18.15
N LYS A 365 29.65 13.95 -18.70
CA LYS A 365 28.20 13.73 -18.50
C LYS A 365 27.87 12.96 -17.22
N MET A 366 28.88 12.43 -16.53
CA MET A 366 28.65 11.80 -15.23
C MET A 366 28.29 12.84 -14.17
N PRO A 367 27.36 12.51 -13.26
CA PRO A 367 26.85 13.45 -12.27
C PRO A 367 27.90 13.77 -11.21
N GLU A 368 27.82 14.96 -10.61
CA GLU A 368 28.79 15.40 -9.61
C GLU A 368 28.80 14.53 -8.34
N ASN A 369 27.63 14.00 -7.98
CA ASN A 369 27.48 13.08 -6.87
C ASN A 369 26.82 11.78 -7.35
N ILE A 370 27.39 10.66 -6.96
CA ILE A 370 26.83 9.33 -7.20
C ILE A 370 26.37 8.77 -5.86
N VAL A 371 25.17 8.20 -5.83
CA VAL A 371 24.61 7.56 -4.64
C VAL A 371 24.42 6.08 -4.94
N ILE A 372 24.96 5.22 -4.08
CA ILE A 372 24.88 3.76 -4.20
C ILE A 372 24.52 3.10 -2.86
N PHE A 373 24.07 1.84 -2.92
CA PHE A 373 24.17 0.94 -1.79
C PHE A 373 25.58 0.35 -1.70
N GLU A 374 25.99 -0.01 -0.50
CA GLU A 374 27.28 -0.66 -0.20
C GLU A 374 27.52 -1.94 -1.02
N ALA A 375 26.45 -2.64 -1.41
CA ALA A 375 26.52 -3.78 -2.34
C ALA A 375 27.26 -3.47 -3.67
N LEU A 376 27.23 -2.22 -4.15
CA LEU A 376 27.93 -1.78 -5.37
C LEU A 376 29.28 -1.10 -5.10
N GLU A 377 29.72 -1.02 -3.84
CA GLU A 377 30.92 -0.28 -3.44
C GLU A 377 32.18 -0.79 -4.13
N LYS A 378 32.35 -2.12 -4.20
CA LYS A 378 33.48 -2.76 -4.86
C LYS A 378 33.58 -2.35 -6.33
N PHE A 379 32.45 -2.40 -7.05
CA PHE A 379 32.39 -2.03 -8.46
C PHE A 379 32.76 -0.56 -8.68
N ILE A 380 32.20 0.36 -7.88
CA ILE A 380 32.50 1.79 -8.00
C ILE A 380 33.98 2.08 -7.72
N LYS A 381 34.57 1.42 -6.71
CA LYS A 381 36.00 1.58 -6.40
C LYS A 381 36.91 1.08 -7.51
N GLU A 382 36.56 -0.03 -8.17
CA GLU A 382 37.36 -0.61 -9.26
C GLU A 382 37.27 0.20 -10.55
N GLU A 383 36.07 0.60 -10.97
CA GLU A 383 35.87 1.27 -12.27
C GLU A 383 36.11 2.79 -12.21
N PHE A 384 35.85 3.45 -11.08
CA PHE A 384 35.96 4.92 -10.93
C PHE A 384 37.08 5.35 -9.99
N SER A 385 38.08 4.49 -9.80
CA SER A 385 39.28 4.80 -9.01
C SER A 385 39.96 6.08 -9.50
N GLY A 386 40.07 7.08 -8.62
CA GLY A 386 40.75 8.34 -8.90
C GLY A 386 39.88 9.40 -9.61
N GLU A 387 38.63 9.09 -9.90
CA GLU A 387 37.62 10.04 -10.40
C GLU A 387 36.60 10.42 -9.34
N TYR A 388 36.25 9.49 -8.44
CA TYR A 388 35.34 9.71 -7.32
C TYR A 388 35.99 9.30 -6.00
N TYR A 389 35.59 9.97 -4.92
CA TYR A 389 35.92 9.57 -3.56
C TYR A 389 34.66 9.43 -2.71
N GLU A 390 34.70 8.55 -1.71
CA GLU A 390 33.63 8.43 -0.72
C GLU A 390 33.56 9.73 0.08
N HIS A 391 32.45 10.44 -0.06
CA HIS A 391 32.25 11.71 0.61
C HIS A 391 31.47 11.54 1.91
N LYS A 392 30.46 10.67 1.93
CA LYS A 392 29.63 10.42 3.12
C LYS A 392 28.94 9.07 3.06
N ARG A 393 28.74 8.44 4.23
CA ARG A 393 28.04 7.18 4.41
C ARG A 393 26.89 7.34 5.40
N PHE A 394 25.77 6.68 5.12
CA PHE A 394 24.57 6.70 5.93
C PHE A 394 24.15 5.27 6.26
N PHE A 395 23.96 4.99 7.54
CA PHE A 395 23.38 3.73 7.98
C PHE A 395 22.04 3.50 7.30
N ASN A 396 21.88 2.35 6.65
CA ASN A 396 20.64 2.04 5.94
C ASN A 396 19.80 0.98 6.65
N SER A 397 20.31 -0.23 6.77
CA SER A 397 19.55 -1.38 7.28
C SER A 397 20.47 -2.40 7.93
N TYR A 398 19.91 -3.19 8.85
CA TYR A 398 20.61 -4.36 9.39
C TYR A 398 20.53 -5.56 8.45
N PHE A 399 19.46 -5.62 7.66
CA PHE A 399 19.21 -6.67 6.67
C PHE A 399 18.29 -6.13 5.58
N HIS A 400 18.39 -6.74 4.41
CA HIS A 400 17.48 -6.52 3.30
C HIS A 400 17.31 -7.85 2.54
N TRP A 401 16.14 -8.10 1.95
CA TRP A 401 15.86 -9.35 1.23
C TRP A 401 16.42 -9.35 -0.20
N ASP A 402 16.57 -8.17 -0.80
CA ASP A 402 17.29 -7.93 -2.06
C ASP A 402 18.75 -7.60 -1.74
N ASP A 403 19.67 -8.48 -2.12
CA ASP A 403 21.11 -8.33 -1.88
C ASP A 403 21.68 -7.06 -2.52
N ARG A 404 21.06 -6.55 -3.59
CA ARG A 404 21.48 -5.30 -4.27
C ARG A 404 21.25 -4.05 -3.42
N ARG A 405 20.41 -4.15 -2.38
CA ARG A 405 20.11 -3.05 -1.44
C ARG A 405 20.74 -3.26 -0.07
N ASN A 406 21.65 -4.22 0.05
CA ASN A 406 22.27 -4.56 1.31
C ASN A 406 23.34 -3.53 1.70
N GLY A 407 23.49 -3.32 3.02
CA GLY A 407 24.44 -2.39 3.61
C GLY A 407 24.04 -0.92 3.49
N ASP A 408 25.00 -0.06 3.78
CA ASP A 408 24.80 1.40 3.92
C ASP A 408 24.54 2.10 2.58
N VAL A 409 24.01 3.32 2.66
CA VAL A 409 23.90 4.20 1.49
C VAL A 409 25.08 5.16 1.47
N ILE A 410 25.83 5.16 0.38
CA ILE A 410 27.10 5.87 0.23
C ILE A 410 26.96 6.94 -0.85
N VAL A 411 27.46 8.14 -0.54
CA VAL A 411 27.59 9.26 -1.48
C VAL A 411 29.04 9.38 -1.91
N TYR A 412 29.28 9.20 -3.19
CA TYR A 412 30.54 9.47 -3.86
C TYR A 412 30.50 10.84 -4.52
N LYS A 413 31.60 11.59 -4.46
CA LYS A 413 31.71 12.91 -5.09
C LYS A 413 32.85 12.91 -6.11
N ARG A 414 32.60 13.56 -7.25
CA ARG A 414 33.59 13.69 -8.33
C ARG A 414 34.77 14.55 -7.88
N ILE A 415 35.98 14.11 -8.19
CA ILE A 415 37.24 14.83 -7.94
C ILE A 415 37.37 15.92 -9.00
N THR A 416 37.18 17.18 -8.61
CA THR A 416 37.41 18.32 -9.50
C THR A 416 38.90 18.71 -9.50
N PRO A 417 39.45 19.25 -10.61
CA PRO A 417 40.88 19.60 -10.69
C PRO A 417 41.38 20.55 -9.58
N SER A 418 40.52 21.37 -9.00
CA SER A 418 40.85 22.27 -7.88
C SER A 418 41.06 21.56 -6.53
N SER A 419 40.65 20.30 -6.40
CA SER A 419 40.78 19.50 -5.17
C SER A 419 42.08 18.68 -5.08
N ARG A 420 42.85 18.56 -6.19
CA ARG A 420 44.16 17.88 -6.20
C ARG A 420 45.30 18.71 -5.59
N ALA A 421 45.03 19.95 -5.17
CA ALA A 421 46.03 20.90 -4.67
C ALA A 421 45.94 21.15 -3.15
N ARG A 422 45.24 20.30 -2.38
CA ARG A 422 45.22 20.35 -0.92
C ARG A 422 45.61 19.02 -0.31
#